data_AF-A0A174RZC4-F1
#
_entry.id   AF-A0A174RZC4-F1
#
_cell.length_a   1.000
_cell.length_b   1.000
_cell.length_c   1.000
_cell.angle_alpha   90.00
_cell.angle_beta   90.00
_cell.angle_gamma   90.00
#
_symmetry.space_group_name_H-M   'P 1'
#
loop_
_entity.id
_entity.type
_entity.pdbx_description
1 polymer ?
#
loop_
_entity_poly.entity_id
_entity_poly.type
_entity_poly.pdbx_seq_one_letter_code
_entity_poly.pdbx_strand_id
1 'polypeptide(L)'
;MARKLDIVLPQPAAVTSGDSHGGFHGDGLLHMELTFSQEDALAVEEAVSSAGWSLFPMEPELEEHLYPDGAGASDWPDWPVPARGWWYLEDRQEDETEDMWQRYSYNYTFAVYDPDTGILYYQELDT
;
A
#
# COMPACT_ATOMS: atom_id res chain seq x y z
N MET A 1 -7.60 -12.94 7.75
CA MET A 1 -8.55 -12.14 6.95
C MET A 1 -7.84 -10.84 6.67
N ALA A 2 -7.56 -10.55 5.40
CA ALA A 2 -7.05 -9.28 4.92
C ALA A 2 -7.93 -8.12 5.41
N ARG A 3 -7.37 -7.23 6.25
CA ARG A 3 -8.10 -6.10 6.83
C ARG A 3 -8.04 -4.96 5.80
N LYS A 4 -9.06 -4.91 4.96
CA LYS A 4 -9.30 -3.87 3.96
C LYS A 4 -9.19 -2.47 4.59
N LEU A 5 -8.59 -1.52 3.88
CA LEU A 5 -8.56 -0.10 4.25
C LEU A 5 -9.95 0.32 4.77
N ASP A 6 -10.05 0.77 6.01
CA ASP A 6 -11.31 1.17 6.66
C ASP A 6 -11.77 2.55 6.15
N ILE A 7 -11.82 2.71 4.83
CA ILE A 7 -12.17 3.93 4.11
C ILE A 7 -13.21 3.61 3.03
N VAL A 8 -14.09 4.57 2.78
CA VAL A 8 -15.10 4.48 1.71
C VAL A 8 -14.55 5.23 0.50
N LEU A 9 -14.24 4.49 -0.56
CA LEU A 9 -13.80 5.04 -1.84
C LEU A 9 -14.96 5.01 -2.87
N PRO A 10 -14.94 5.91 -3.87
CA PRO A 10 -15.79 5.78 -5.04
C PRO A 10 -15.53 4.45 -5.77
N GLN A 11 -16.38 4.11 -6.75
CA GLN A 11 -16.17 2.91 -7.54
C GLN A 11 -15.00 3.14 -8.51
N PRO A 12 -13.96 2.28 -8.52
CA PRO A 12 -12.87 2.43 -9.48
C PRO A 12 -13.34 2.12 -10.91
N ALA A 13 -12.78 2.84 -11.87
CA ALA A 13 -13.00 2.63 -13.30
C ALA A 13 -12.31 1.35 -13.80
N ALA A 14 -11.18 0.96 -13.18
CA ALA A 14 -10.48 -0.29 -13.45
C ALA A 14 -9.82 -0.83 -12.18
N VAL A 15 -9.67 -2.16 -12.11
CA VAL A 15 -8.99 -2.87 -11.03
C VAL A 15 -8.05 -3.90 -11.63
N THR A 16 -6.77 -3.86 -11.25
CA THR A 16 -5.79 -4.93 -11.47
C THR A 16 -5.38 -5.50 -10.12
N SER A 17 -5.06 -6.79 -10.07
CA SER A 17 -4.68 -7.45 -8.82
C SER A 17 -3.87 -8.71 -9.04
N GLY A 18 -2.97 -9.02 -8.12
CA GLY A 18 -2.34 -10.33 -7.98
C GLY A 18 -2.26 -10.72 -6.50
N ASP A 19 -2.41 -12.01 -6.23
CA ASP A 19 -2.39 -12.56 -4.88
C ASP A 19 -1.59 -13.86 -4.87
N SER A 20 -0.47 -13.86 -4.17
CA SER A 20 0.40 -15.04 -4.00
C SER A 20 0.20 -15.75 -2.67
N HIS A 21 -0.68 -15.25 -1.78
CA HIS A 21 -0.93 -15.89 -0.49
C HIS A 21 -1.41 -17.33 -0.65
N GLY A 22 -0.79 -18.23 0.10
CA GLY A 22 -1.12 -19.65 0.03
C GLY A 22 -0.31 -20.52 1.00
N GLY A 23 -0.41 -21.84 0.82
CA GLY A 23 0.31 -22.79 1.67
C GLY A 23 -0.23 -22.90 3.11
N PHE A 24 0.54 -23.53 3.99
CA PHE A 24 0.12 -23.81 5.38
C PHE A 24 0.21 -22.57 6.28
N HIS A 25 1.17 -21.68 6.02
CA HIS A 25 1.38 -20.47 6.82
C HIS A 25 0.53 -19.30 6.34
N GLY A 26 0.11 -19.32 5.07
CA GLY A 26 -0.67 -18.24 4.47
C GLY A 26 0.18 -17.09 3.96
N ASP A 27 1.51 -17.19 4.03
CA ASP A 27 2.48 -16.20 3.54
C ASP A 27 2.24 -15.87 2.06
N GLY A 28 2.51 -14.62 1.71
CA GLY A 28 2.45 -14.13 0.35
C GLY A 28 2.28 -12.62 0.27
N LEU A 29 1.85 -12.20 -0.90
CA LEU A 29 1.72 -10.82 -1.30
C LEU A 29 0.40 -10.66 -2.05
N LEU A 30 -0.45 -9.78 -1.53
CA LEU A 30 -1.60 -9.26 -2.25
C LEU A 30 -1.22 -7.87 -2.74
N HIS A 31 -1.42 -7.61 -4.02
CA HIS A 31 -1.29 -6.27 -4.57
C HIS A 31 -2.50 -5.95 -5.46
N MET A 32 -2.94 -4.70 -5.42
CA MET A 32 -4.03 -4.18 -6.25
C MET A 32 -3.72 -2.77 -6.73
N GLU A 33 -4.20 -2.45 -7.93
CA GLU A 33 -4.22 -1.09 -8.45
C GLU A 33 -5.66 -0.72 -8.79
N LEU A 34 -6.15 0.34 -8.16
CA LEU A 34 -7.49 0.87 -8.36
C LEU A 34 -7.36 2.17 -9.15
N THR A 35 -7.80 2.18 -10.40
CA THR A 35 -7.79 3.39 -11.23
C THR A 35 -9.11 4.13 -11.06
N PHE A 36 -9.05 5.40 -10.69
CA PHE A 36 -10.22 6.27 -10.56
C PHE A 36 -10.35 7.22 -11.74
N SER A 37 -11.58 7.65 -12.00
CA SER A 37 -11.83 8.70 -12.99
C SER A 37 -11.34 10.05 -12.47
N GLN A 38 -11.09 11.00 -13.38
CA GLN A 38 -10.78 12.38 -12.97
C GLN A 38 -11.94 13.05 -12.22
N GLU A 39 -13.18 12.64 -12.50
CA GLU A 39 -14.38 13.13 -11.81
C GLU A 39 -14.43 12.67 -10.35
N ASP A 40 -13.88 11.48 -10.06
CA ASP A 40 -13.82 10.90 -8.71
C ASP A 40 -12.59 11.31 -7.91
N ALA A 41 -11.57 11.91 -8.55
CA ALA A 41 -10.29 12.20 -7.93
C ALA A 41 -10.43 13.00 -6.62
N LEU A 42 -11.25 14.06 -6.62
CA LEU A 42 -11.49 14.86 -5.42
C LEU A 42 -12.10 14.04 -4.28
N ALA A 43 -13.03 13.13 -4.59
CA ALA A 43 -13.66 12.29 -3.57
C ALA A 43 -12.67 11.27 -2.98
N VAL A 44 -11.73 10.77 -3.79
CA VAL A 44 -10.64 9.92 -3.31
C VAL A 44 -9.70 10.72 -2.40
N GLU A 45 -9.26 11.91 -2.83
CA GLU A 45 -8.41 12.81 -2.04
C GLU A 45 -9.05 13.14 -0.67
N GLU A 46 -10.35 13.48 -0.66
CA GLU A 46 -11.09 13.74 0.57
C GLU A 46 -11.16 12.50 1.48
N ALA A 47 -11.37 11.31 0.91
CA ALA A 47 -11.43 10.07 1.67
C ALA A 47 -10.09 9.72 2.33
N VAL A 48 -8.98 9.75 1.58
CA VAL A 48 -7.65 9.42 2.12
C VAL A 48 -7.17 10.48 3.11
N SER A 49 -7.45 11.76 2.85
CA SER A 49 -7.12 12.85 3.78
C SER A 49 -7.92 12.75 5.07
N SER A 50 -9.22 12.43 5.00
CA SER A 50 -10.07 12.28 6.19
C SER A 50 -9.72 11.04 7.01
N ALA A 51 -9.14 10.02 6.37
CA ALA A 51 -8.64 8.82 7.02
C ALA A 51 -7.29 9.03 7.72
N GLY A 52 -6.70 10.21 7.62
CA GLY A 52 -5.43 10.54 8.29
C GLY A 52 -4.21 9.96 7.58
N TRP A 53 -4.28 9.70 6.28
CA TRP A 53 -3.12 9.29 5.50
C TRP A 53 -2.08 10.41 5.47
N SER A 54 -0.81 10.01 5.43
CA SER A 54 0.33 10.93 5.38
C SER A 54 0.52 11.45 3.96
N LEU A 55 1.04 12.66 3.83
CA LEU A 55 1.35 13.25 2.52
C LEU A 55 2.73 12.79 2.03
N PHE A 56 2.89 12.73 0.71
CA PHE A 56 4.22 12.73 0.08
C PHE A 56 4.87 14.15 0.15
N PRO A 57 6.21 14.25 0.12
CA PRO A 57 7.17 13.16 0.04
C PRO A 57 7.23 12.32 1.33
N MET A 58 7.48 11.03 1.17
CA MET A 58 7.73 10.11 2.28
C MET A 58 9.10 10.39 2.88
N GLU A 59 9.32 9.96 4.13
CA GLU A 59 10.65 10.01 4.74
C GLU A 59 11.62 9.10 3.96
N PRO A 60 12.86 9.55 3.63
CA PRO A 60 13.77 8.81 2.77
C PRO A 60 14.09 7.39 3.26
N GLU A 61 14.27 7.20 4.56
CA GLU A 61 14.52 5.86 5.10
C GLU A 61 13.32 4.94 4.88
N LEU A 62 12.09 5.45 5.02
CA LEU A 62 10.87 4.65 4.82
C LEU A 62 10.66 4.33 3.33
N GLU A 63 10.96 5.28 2.45
CA GLU A 63 10.91 5.09 1.00
C GLU A 63 11.86 3.96 0.55
N GLU A 64 13.10 3.93 1.06
CA GLU A 64 14.07 2.87 0.76
C GLU A 64 13.59 1.47 1.16
N HIS A 65 12.81 1.36 2.24
CA HIS A 65 12.25 0.07 2.69
C HIS A 65 11.04 -0.38 1.86
N LEU A 66 10.16 0.54 1.46
CA LEU A 66 8.89 0.22 0.78
C LEU A 66 9.01 0.18 -0.74
N TYR A 67 9.97 0.93 -1.29
CA TYR A 67 10.33 0.97 -2.71
C TYR A 67 11.78 0.51 -2.89
N PRO A 68 12.11 -0.74 -2.55
CA PRO A 68 13.48 -1.20 -2.70
C PRO A 68 13.86 -1.17 -4.18
N ASP A 69 14.89 -0.40 -4.53
CA ASP A 69 15.58 -0.47 -5.81
C ASP A 69 16.14 -1.90 -6.00
N GLY A 70 15.31 -2.80 -6.52
CA GLY A 70 15.71 -4.13 -6.96
C GLY A 70 16.54 -4.93 -5.94
N ALA A 71 16.01 -5.21 -4.75
CA ALA A 71 16.56 -6.20 -3.83
C ALA A 71 15.65 -7.45 -3.73
N GLY A 72 15.50 -8.17 -4.85
CA GLY A 72 15.35 -9.62 -4.81
C GLY A 72 13.98 -10.24 -4.47
N ALA A 73 12.90 -9.48 -4.32
CA ALA A 73 11.55 -10.05 -4.39
C ALA A 73 11.04 -9.93 -5.84
N SER A 74 11.16 -11.00 -6.63
CA SER A 74 10.68 -11.05 -8.03
C SER A 74 9.16 -10.82 -8.17
N ASP A 75 8.44 -10.78 -7.05
CA ASP A 75 6.99 -10.65 -6.97
C ASP A 75 6.53 -9.24 -6.55
N TRP A 76 7.45 -8.29 -6.28
CA TRP A 76 7.07 -6.93 -5.92
C TRP A 76 6.56 -6.14 -7.13
N PRO A 77 5.45 -5.39 -7.02
CA PRO A 77 5.01 -4.51 -8.09
C PRO A 77 6.03 -3.39 -8.33
N ASP A 78 6.33 -3.11 -9.60
CA ASP A 78 7.16 -1.97 -10.00
C ASP A 78 6.32 -0.68 -9.95
N TRP A 79 6.01 -0.22 -8.73
CA TRP A 79 5.20 0.97 -8.50
C TRP A 79 6.06 2.24 -8.46
N PRO A 80 5.60 3.33 -9.10
CA PRO A 80 6.29 4.60 -8.99
C PRO A 80 6.18 5.16 -7.57
N VAL A 81 7.21 5.89 -7.14
CA VAL A 81 7.12 6.80 -5.98
C VAL A 81 6.46 8.11 -6.45
N PRO A 82 5.28 8.47 -5.94
CA PRO A 82 4.62 9.72 -6.33
C PRO A 82 5.37 10.96 -5.82
N ALA A 83 5.42 12.01 -6.64
CA ALA A 83 5.97 13.31 -6.22
C ALA A 83 5.05 14.04 -5.22
N ARG A 84 3.75 13.75 -5.27
CA ARG A 84 2.70 14.23 -4.37
C ARG A 84 1.64 13.14 -4.21
N GLY A 85 0.84 13.22 -3.16
CA GLY A 85 -0.25 12.28 -2.93
C GLY A 85 -0.33 11.90 -1.46
N TRP A 86 -0.94 10.74 -1.20
CA TRP A 86 -1.13 10.24 0.14
C TRP A 86 -0.62 8.82 0.26
N TRP A 87 -0.09 8.46 1.42
CA TRP A 87 0.33 7.11 1.74
C TRP A 87 -0.15 6.70 3.14
N TYR A 88 -0.31 5.40 3.30
CA TYR A 88 -0.71 4.75 4.53
C TYR A 88 0.12 3.50 4.74
N LEU A 89 0.60 3.31 5.96
CA LEU A 89 1.28 2.10 6.40
C LEU A 89 0.69 1.66 7.73
N GLU A 90 0.32 0.38 7.81
CA GLU A 90 -0.12 -0.27 9.04
C GLU A 90 0.75 -1.50 9.29
N ASP A 91 1.47 -1.48 10.42
CA ASP A 91 2.06 -2.70 10.98
C ASP A 91 0.92 -3.55 11.57
N ARG A 92 0.76 -4.75 11.03
CA ARG A 92 -0.31 -5.69 11.40
C ARG A 92 0.16 -6.76 12.38
N GLN A 93 1.44 -6.76 12.80
CA GLN A 93 1.91 -7.72 13.81
C GLN A 93 1.42 -7.36 15.22
N GLU A 94 1.17 -8.39 16.03
CA GLU A 94 0.77 -8.21 17.43
C GLU A 94 1.94 -7.84 18.36
N ASP A 95 3.18 -8.17 17.99
CA ASP A 95 4.37 -7.85 18.78
C ASP A 95 5.00 -6.53 18.32
N GLU A 96 4.64 -5.45 19.01
CA GLU A 96 5.14 -4.09 18.76
C GLU A 96 6.43 -3.77 19.55
N THR A 97 7.09 -4.76 20.18
CA THR A 97 8.24 -4.48 21.07
C THR A 97 9.53 -4.11 20.33
N GLU A 98 9.63 -4.47 19.05
CA GLU A 98 10.74 -4.14 18.16
C GLU A 98 10.27 -3.24 17.01
N ASP A 99 11.19 -2.42 16.47
CA ASP A 99 10.93 -1.66 15.26
C ASP A 99 10.58 -2.60 14.09
N MET A 100 9.56 -2.27 13.31
CA MET A 100 9.03 -3.17 12.26
C MET A 100 10.09 -3.60 11.26
N TRP A 101 11.10 -2.77 10.99
CA TRP A 101 12.16 -3.04 10.01
C TRP A 101 13.29 -3.90 10.57
N GLN A 102 13.29 -4.16 11.88
CA GLN A 102 14.30 -4.98 12.54
C GLN A 102 13.85 -6.43 12.78
N ARG A 103 12.58 -6.74 12.48
CA ARG A 103 11.99 -8.07 12.71
C ARG A 103 12.39 -9.07 11.63
N TYR A 104 12.31 -10.36 11.97
CA TYR A 104 12.62 -11.45 11.03
C TYR A 104 11.55 -11.66 9.96
N SER A 105 10.31 -11.21 10.23
CA SER A 105 9.20 -11.27 9.29
C SER A 105 8.41 -9.96 9.30
N TYR A 106 7.71 -9.74 8.20
CA TYR A 106 6.86 -8.59 7.96
C TYR A 106 5.40 -9.02 7.87
N ASN A 107 4.55 -8.26 8.56
CA ASN A 107 3.12 -8.31 8.38
C ASN A 107 2.60 -6.87 8.32
N TYR A 108 2.31 -6.35 7.13
CA TYR A 108 1.85 -4.97 7.00
C TYR A 108 0.87 -4.76 5.85
N THR A 109 0.13 -3.66 5.94
CA THR A 109 -0.66 -3.09 4.83
C THR A 109 0.02 -1.80 4.39
N PHE A 110 0.28 -1.67 3.09
CA PHE A 110 0.81 -0.43 2.51
C PHE A 110 -0.12 0.05 1.39
N ALA A 111 -0.44 1.33 1.36
CA ALA A 111 -1.28 1.89 0.31
C ALA A 111 -0.85 3.31 -0.06
N VAL A 112 -1.02 3.65 -1.34
CA VAL A 112 -0.58 4.91 -1.92
C VAL A 112 -1.62 5.39 -2.90
N TYR A 113 -2.05 6.64 -2.77
CA TYR A 113 -2.85 7.30 -3.78
C TYR A 113 -2.02 8.36 -4.51
N ASP A 114 -1.84 8.15 -5.81
CA ASP A 114 -1.21 9.09 -6.73
C ASP A 114 -2.28 9.89 -7.48
N PRO A 115 -2.50 11.17 -7.14
CA PRO A 115 -3.47 12.02 -7.81
C PRO A 115 -3.05 12.48 -9.21
N ASP A 116 -1.79 12.34 -9.61
CA ASP A 116 -1.35 12.67 -10.97
C ASP A 116 -1.77 11.59 -11.97
N THR A 117 -1.78 10.33 -11.55
CA THR A 117 -2.23 9.19 -12.36
C THR A 117 -3.67 8.75 -12.04
N GLY A 118 -4.20 9.14 -10.88
CA GLY A 118 -5.50 8.72 -10.39
C GLY A 118 -5.53 7.27 -9.91
N ILE A 119 -4.37 6.70 -9.56
CA ILE A 119 -4.23 5.30 -9.16
C ILE A 119 -4.03 5.21 -7.65
N LEU A 120 -4.81 4.33 -7.00
CA LEU A 120 -4.52 3.86 -5.66
C LEU A 120 -3.85 2.48 -5.75
N TYR A 121 -2.62 2.41 -5.30
CA TYR A 121 -1.84 1.20 -5.10
C TYR A 121 -2.10 0.66 -3.71
N TYR A 122 -2.36 -0.64 -3.59
CA TYR A 122 -2.67 -1.30 -2.32
C TYR A 122 -1.96 -2.62 -2.21
N GLN A 123 -1.32 -2.86 -1.06
CA GLN A 123 -0.54 -4.04 -0.80
C GLN A 123 -0.78 -4.59 0.60
N GLU A 124 -0.81 -5.92 0.72
CA GLU A 124 -0.65 -6.64 1.97
C GLU A 124 0.52 -7.62 1.83
N LEU A 125 1.48 -7.53 2.75
CA LEU A 125 2.57 -8.48 2.86
C LEU A 125 2.41 -9.30 4.14
N ASP A 126 2.49 -10.62 4.01
CA ASP A 126 2.54 -11.60 5.09
C ASP A 126 3.73 -12.54 4.83
N THR A 127 4.74 -12.56 5.72
CA THR A 127 5.97 -13.38 5.58
C THR A 127 6.35 -14.11 6.86
#